data_AF-A0A7C5NKY1-F1
#
_entry.id   AF-A0A7C5NKY1-F1
#
_cell.length_a   1.000
_cell.length_b   1.000
_cell.length_c   1.000
_cell.angle_alpha   90.00
_cell.angle_beta   90.00
_cell.angle_gamma   90.00
#
_symmetry.space_group_name_H-M   'P 1'
#
loop_
_entity.id
_entity.type
_entity.pdbx_description
1 polymer ?
#
loop_
_entity_poly.entity_id
_entity_poly.type
_entity_poly.pdbx_seq_one_letter_code
_entity_poly.pdbx_strand_id
1 'polypeptide(L)'
;MSEKRYVRGITGVSLVAILFALVLAGVLLQWDVITLNTHSFSAEHTVPMPLMVVLVLLVLVCGAVWALAKVRLLSKAEMLCVVFAMMIAIPLMTQGFWHRFIGITATIPQDPVMFQYQGRFPDKLWPHGPNILENAFEKDNTTGRTINGNVTWEEIEYQPGKKAVMPVLVNKVGDENARIRIKIPMTRDGEDIFSIKEPFLFSLCVRPGKSPKFEMNAKSKYYCRIFPDDSQTSVPIFHSSASGKYTFIQESAFARIG
;
A
#
# COMPACT_ATOMS: atom_id res chain seq x y z
N MET A 1 47.10 9.63 19.72
CA MET A 1 45.80 9.33 19.07
C MET A 1 46.05 9.25 17.57
N SER A 2 46.08 8.05 16.98
CA SER A 2 46.34 7.89 15.54
C SER A 2 45.08 8.27 14.76
N GLU A 3 45.20 9.24 13.85
CA GLU A 3 44.11 9.63 12.94
C GLU A 3 43.64 8.41 12.14
N LYS A 4 42.35 8.10 12.24
CA LYS A 4 41.74 7.02 11.45
C LYS A 4 41.75 7.42 9.98
N ARG A 5 42.72 6.90 9.23
CA ARG A 5 42.82 7.06 7.77
C ARG A 5 41.55 6.51 7.11
N TYR A 6 40.86 7.35 6.33
CA TYR A 6 39.66 6.96 5.60
C TYR A 6 39.99 5.89 4.54
N VAL A 7 39.25 4.78 4.56
CA VAL A 7 39.36 3.69 3.59
C VAL A 7 38.08 3.66 2.76
N ARG A 8 38.20 3.77 1.44
CA ARG A 8 37.07 3.75 0.51
C ARG A 8 36.44 2.35 0.49
N GLY A 9 35.14 2.28 0.74
CA GLY A 9 34.37 1.03 0.68
C GLY A 9 33.85 0.69 -0.72
N ILE A 10 33.60 1.70 -1.56
CA ILE A 10 33.24 1.51 -2.97
C ILE A 10 34.42 1.87 -3.83
N THR A 11 34.95 0.87 -4.53
CA THR A 11 36.01 0.97 -5.53
C THR A 11 35.58 0.22 -6.80
N GLY A 12 36.36 0.32 -7.87
CA GLY A 12 36.11 -0.49 -9.07
C GLY A 12 36.14 -2.00 -8.77
N VAL A 13 37.01 -2.44 -7.86
CA VAL A 13 37.11 -3.86 -7.48
C VAL A 13 35.88 -4.31 -6.71
N SER A 14 35.41 -3.52 -5.74
CA SER A 14 34.18 -3.86 -5.00
C SER A 14 32.96 -3.85 -5.90
N LEU A 15 32.88 -2.95 -6.88
CA LEU A 15 31.78 -2.92 -7.85
C LEU A 15 31.75 -4.20 -8.70
N VAL A 16 32.89 -4.64 -9.21
CA VAL A 16 33.00 -5.91 -9.94
C VAL A 16 32.64 -7.09 -9.05
N ALA A 17 33.10 -7.10 -7.78
CA ALA A 17 32.75 -8.13 -6.83
C ALA A 17 31.24 -8.17 -6.53
N ILE A 18 30.58 -7.01 -6.40
CA ILE A 18 29.12 -6.91 -6.25
C ILE A 18 28.43 -7.50 -7.49
N LEU A 19 28.78 -7.06 -8.68
CA LEU A 19 28.15 -7.55 -9.92
C LEU A 19 28.34 -9.05 -10.08
N PHE A 20 29.55 -9.56 -9.83
CA PHE A 20 29.84 -11.00 -9.86
C PHE A 20 29.00 -11.77 -8.85
N ALA A 21 28.91 -11.29 -7.61
CA ALA A 21 28.11 -11.92 -6.57
C ALA A 21 26.62 -11.92 -6.91
N LEU A 22 26.10 -10.84 -7.51
CA LEU A 22 24.72 -10.76 -7.98
C LEU A 22 24.43 -11.74 -9.11
N VAL A 23 25.30 -11.84 -10.11
CA VAL A 23 25.16 -12.81 -11.20
C VAL A 23 25.17 -14.23 -10.65
N LEU A 24 26.09 -14.54 -9.75
CA LEU A 24 26.18 -15.86 -9.13
C LEU A 24 24.93 -16.19 -8.30
N ALA A 25 24.42 -15.23 -7.51
CA ALA A 25 23.16 -15.40 -6.78
C ALA A 25 21.99 -15.65 -7.74
N GLY A 26 21.93 -14.92 -8.86
CA GLY A 26 20.92 -15.13 -9.91
C GLY A 26 21.00 -16.53 -10.53
N VAL A 27 22.20 -17.02 -10.85
CA VAL A 27 22.40 -18.39 -11.37
C VAL A 27 21.97 -19.44 -10.36
N LEU A 28 22.32 -19.26 -9.08
CA LEU A 28 21.91 -20.18 -8.02
C LEU A 28 20.39 -20.22 -7.83
N LEU A 29 19.74 -19.04 -7.83
CA LEU A 29 18.28 -18.94 -7.75
C LEU A 29 17.61 -19.60 -8.95
N GLN A 30 18.12 -19.36 -10.16
CA GLN A 30 17.58 -19.96 -11.38
C GLN A 30 17.74 -21.48 -11.37
N TRP A 31 18.89 -21.98 -10.92
CA TRP A 31 19.16 -23.41 -10.83
C TRP A 31 18.25 -24.11 -9.83
N ASP A 32 18.02 -23.50 -8.65
CA ASP A 32 17.09 -24.02 -7.63
C ASP A 32 15.65 -24.11 -8.14
N VAL A 33 15.17 -23.05 -8.78
CA VAL A 33 13.78 -22.96 -9.22
C VAL A 33 13.52 -23.80 -10.46
N ILE A 34 14.40 -23.72 -11.48
CA ILE A 34 14.15 -24.35 -12.77
C ILE A 34 14.69 -25.76 -12.85
N THR A 35 15.91 -25.99 -12.40
CA THR A 35 16.57 -27.30 -12.59
C THR A 35 16.22 -28.26 -11.48
N LEU A 36 16.31 -27.81 -10.22
CA LEU A 36 16.06 -28.66 -9.06
C LEU A 36 14.57 -28.68 -8.66
N ASN A 37 13.79 -27.65 -9.04
CA ASN A 37 12.39 -27.48 -8.67
C ASN A 37 12.15 -27.60 -7.16
N THR A 38 13.15 -27.25 -6.35
CA THR A 38 13.14 -27.39 -4.89
C THR A 38 12.56 -26.18 -4.19
N HIS A 39 12.56 -25.01 -4.84
CA HIS A 39 12.13 -23.72 -4.30
C HIS A 39 12.75 -23.35 -2.93
N SER A 40 13.83 -24.01 -2.53
CA SER A 40 14.41 -23.88 -1.19
C SER A 40 15.15 -22.56 -1.02
N PHE A 41 15.57 -21.94 -2.12
CA PHE A 41 16.20 -20.63 -2.15
C PHE A 41 15.23 -19.50 -2.55
N SER A 42 13.98 -19.82 -2.93
CA SER A 42 12.93 -18.82 -3.12
C SER A 42 12.53 -18.23 -1.75
N ALA A 43 12.74 -16.93 -1.59
CA ALA A 43 12.85 -16.24 -0.30
C ALA A 43 11.54 -16.06 0.49
N GLU A 44 10.83 -17.13 0.80
CA GLU A 44 9.82 -17.10 1.87
C GLU A 44 10.46 -17.32 3.26
N HIS A 45 11.70 -17.79 3.31
CA HIS A 45 12.46 -18.02 4.54
C HIS A 45 13.09 -16.75 5.11
N THR A 46 13.24 -16.70 6.43
CA THR A 46 13.77 -15.56 7.20
C THR A 46 15.27 -15.33 6.98
N VAL A 47 15.99 -16.34 6.50
CA VAL A 47 17.45 -16.28 6.26
C VAL A 47 17.71 -16.15 4.76
N PRO A 48 18.49 -15.14 4.31
CA PRO A 48 18.87 -15.01 2.91
C PRO A 48 19.91 -16.07 2.55
N MET A 49 19.50 -17.33 2.41
CA MET A 49 20.39 -18.46 2.11
C MET A 49 21.27 -18.24 0.86
N PRO A 50 20.76 -17.68 -0.26
CA PRO A 50 21.61 -17.36 -1.42
C PRO A 50 22.75 -16.40 -1.09
N LEU A 51 22.50 -15.44 -0.19
CA LEU A 51 23.52 -14.49 0.27
C LEU A 51 24.66 -15.24 0.93
N MET A 52 24.31 -16.13 1.86
CA MET A 52 25.27 -16.84 2.67
C MET A 52 26.14 -17.76 1.81
N VAL A 53 25.55 -18.48 0.85
CA VAL A 53 26.29 -19.34 -0.09
C VAL A 53 27.27 -18.53 -0.93
N VAL A 54 26.81 -17.42 -1.52
CA VAL A 54 27.65 -16.56 -2.36
C VAL A 54 28.75 -15.87 -1.56
N LEU A 55 28.45 -15.38 -0.36
CA LEU A 55 29.44 -14.76 0.51
C LEU A 55 30.51 -15.76 0.97
N VAL A 56 30.12 -16.98 1.36
CA VAL A 56 31.08 -18.03 1.72
C VAL A 56 32.00 -18.34 0.54
N LEU A 57 31.45 -18.50 -0.67
CA LEU A 57 32.26 -18.72 -1.86
C LEU A 57 33.21 -17.54 -2.12
N LEU A 58 32.74 -16.30 -2.00
CA LEU A 58 33.54 -15.11 -2.24
C LEU A 58 34.68 -14.97 -1.22
N VAL A 59 34.44 -15.31 0.04
CA VAL A 59 35.47 -15.38 1.09
C VAL A 59 36.49 -16.48 0.79
N LEU A 60 36.05 -17.66 0.35
CA LEU A 60 36.94 -18.76 -0.02
C LEU A 60 37.84 -18.39 -1.21
N VAL A 61 37.28 -17.74 -2.24
CA VAL A 61 38.04 -17.26 -3.40
C VAL A 61 39.06 -16.20 -2.96
N CYS A 62 38.65 -15.23 -2.14
CA CYS A 62 39.58 -14.23 -1.60
C CYS A 62 40.70 -14.86 -0.77
N GLY A 63 40.37 -15.89 0.04
CA GLY A 63 41.32 -16.64 0.84
C GLY A 63 42.30 -17.45 -0.03
N ALA A 64 41.81 -18.11 -1.08
CA ALA A 64 42.63 -18.87 -2.02
C ALA A 64 43.60 -17.97 -2.80
N VAL A 65 43.12 -16.83 -3.29
CA VAL A 65 43.97 -15.83 -3.97
C VAL A 65 45.03 -15.29 -3.01
N TRP A 66 44.68 -15.03 -1.75
CA TRP A 66 45.65 -14.60 -0.75
C TRP A 66 46.66 -15.71 -0.42
N ALA A 67 46.24 -16.97 -0.35
CA ALA A 67 47.14 -18.09 -0.09
C ALA A 67 48.16 -18.28 -1.22
N LEU A 68 47.72 -18.18 -2.48
CA LEU A 68 48.55 -18.41 -3.66
C LEU A 68 49.42 -17.21 -4.06
N ALA A 69 48.83 -16.02 -4.13
CA ALA A 69 49.48 -14.83 -4.67
C ALA A 69 49.89 -13.80 -3.60
N LYS A 70 49.46 -13.98 -2.34
CA LYS A 70 49.61 -12.99 -1.25
C LYS A 70 49.01 -11.62 -1.56
N VAL A 71 48.16 -11.53 -2.58
CA VAL A 71 47.43 -10.32 -2.96
C VAL A 71 46.10 -10.28 -2.21
N ARG A 72 45.76 -9.11 -1.68
CA ARG A 72 44.49 -8.88 -1.00
C ARG A 72 43.48 -8.33 -2.01
N LEU A 73 42.59 -9.18 -2.50
CA LEU A 73 41.62 -8.83 -3.54
C LEU A 73 40.57 -7.80 -3.06
N LEU A 74 40.05 -7.98 -1.85
CA LEU A 74 39.14 -7.01 -1.19
C LEU A 74 39.68 -6.58 0.19
N SER A 75 39.60 -5.29 0.45
CA SER A 75 39.76 -4.72 1.79
C SER A 75 38.53 -5.04 2.67
N LYS A 76 38.67 -4.82 3.98
CA LYS A 76 37.57 -5.00 4.93
C LYS A 76 36.38 -4.07 4.63
N ALA A 77 36.65 -2.85 4.20
CA ALA A 77 35.62 -1.87 3.86
C ALA A 77 34.85 -2.28 2.59
N GLU A 78 35.56 -2.77 1.57
CA GLU A 78 34.95 -3.25 0.33
C GLU A 78 34.11 -4.52 0.55
N MET A 79 34.61 -5.46 1.36
CA MET A 79 33.85 -6.66 1.73
C MET A 79 32.54 -6.29 2.43
N LEU A 80 32.58 -5.32 3.35
CA LEU A 80 31.38 -4.83 4.03
C LEU A 80 30.37 -4.24 3.03
N CYS A 81 30.83 -3.45 2.06
CA CYS A 81 29.98 -2.92 1.01
C CYS A 81 29.36 -4.02 0.13
N VAL A 82 30.12 -5.06 -0.22
CA VAL A 82 29.60 -6.23 -0.96
C VAL A 82 28.49 -6.90 -0.17
N VAL A 83 28.69 -7.15 1.13
CA VAL A 83 27.68 -7.76 2.00
C VAL A 83 26.40 -6.92 2.03
N PHE A 84 26.50 -5.60 2.26
CA PHE A 84 25.31 -4.73 2.29
C PHE A 84 24.59 -4.67 0.93
N ALA A 85 25.34 -4.56 -0.17
CA ALA A 85 24.75 -4.56 -1.51
C ALA A 85 23.96 -5.85 -1.77
N MET A 86 24.53 -7.00 -1.41
CA MET A 86 23.89 -8.30 -1.58
C MET A 86 22.68 -8.49 -0.64
N MET A 87 22.75 -7.99 0.60
CA MET A 87 21.60 -8.01 1.53
C MET A 87 20.39 -7.25 1.01
N ILE A 88 20.61 -6.16 0.26
CA ILE A 88 19.53 -5.38 -0.36
C ILE A 88 19.06 -6.06 -1.64
N ALA A 89 19.99 -6.51 -2.48
CA ALA A 89 19.66 -7.01 -3.81
C ALA A 89 18.99 -8.39 -3.81
N ILE A 90 19.38 -9.31 -2.92
CA ILE A 90 18.84 -10.66 -2.93
C ILE A 90 17.32 -10.68 -2.70
N PRO A 91 16.76 -10.01 -1.69
CA PRO A 91 15.31 -9.90 -1.55
C PRO A 91 14.65 -9.40 -2.84
N LEU A 92 15.20 -8.37 -3.49
CA LEU A 92 14.69 -7.82 -4.75
C LEU A 92 14.79 -8.79 -5.94
N MET A 93 15.72 -9.73 -5.93
CA MET A 93 15.86 -10.74 -6.98
C MET A 93 14.94 -11.96 -6.77
N THR A 94 14.34 -12.10 -5.59
CA THR A 94 13.57 -13.29 -5.21
C THR A 94 12.06 -13.05 -5.31
N GLN A 95 11.32 -14.13 -5.60
CA GLN A 95 9.86 -14.08 -5.66
C GLN A 95 9.23 -13.62 -4.33
N GLY A 96 9.79 -13.98 -3.18
CA GLY A 96 9.18 -13.69 -1.86
C GLY A 96 8.92 -12.21 -1.60
N PHE A 97 9.86 -11.33 -1.97
CA PHE A 97 9.66 -9.88 -1.88
C PHE A 97 8.53 -9.42 -2.81
N TRP A 98 8.59 -9.78 -4.09
CA TRP A 98 7.62 -9.34 -5.09
C TRP A 98 6.23 -9.90 -4.84
N HIS A 99 6.10 -11.16 -4.41
CA HIS A 99 4.82 -11.76 -4.05
C HIS A 99 4.16 -11.01 -2.90
N ARG A 100 4.92 -10.64 -1.85
CA ARG A 100 4.39 -9.83 -0.74
C ARG A 100 4.11 -8.39 -1.16
N PHE A 101 5.00 -7.77 -1.92
CA PHE A 101 4.84 -6.40 -2.40
C PHE A 101 3.61 -6.26 -3.30
N ILE A 102 3.48 -7.13 -4.31
CA ILE A 102 2.32 -7.19 -5.19
C ILE A 102 1.08 -7.58 -4.39
N GLY A 103 1.17 -8.56 -3.50
CA GLY A 103 0.06 -8.93 -2.62
C GLY A 103 -0.48 -7.74 -1.84
N ILE A 104 0.38 -6.99 -1.16
CA ILE A 104 -0.03 -5.81 -0.38
C ILE A 104 -0.56 -4.67 -1.26
N THR A 105 0.00 -4.48 -2.45
CA THR A 105 -0.33 -3.33 -3.30
C THR A 105 -1.49 -3.58 -4.26
N ALA A 106 -1.69 -4.81 -4.72
CA ALA A 106 -2.68 -5.17 -5.74
C ALA A 106 -3.92 -5.88 -5.19
N THR A 107 -3.89 -6.36 -3.94
CA THR A 107 -5.10 -6.92 -3.30
C THR A 107 -5.92 -5.82 -2.62
N ILE A 108 -7.24 -6.03 -2.55
CA ILE A 108 -8.12 -5.17 -1.76
C ILE A 108 -7.73 -5.33 -0.28
N PRO A 109 -7.26 -4.27 0.40
CA PRO A 109 -6.86 -4.38 1.80
C PRO A 109 -8.08 -4.74 2.65
N GLN A 110 -7.99 -5.85 3.38
CA GLN A 110 -9.01 -6.28 4.33
C GLN A 110 -8.84 -5.61 5.71
N ASP A 111 -7.68 -5.00 5.96
CA ASP A 111 -7.37 -4.33 7.22
C ASP A 111 -7.63 -2.80 7.12
N PRO A 112 -8.47 -2.22 8.00
CA PRO A 112 -8.79 -0.79 7.98
C PRO A 112 -7.56 0.15 8.12
N VAL A 113 -6.51 -0.30 8.83
CA VAL A 113 -5.25 0.43 9.00
C VAL A 113 -4.48 0.48 7.69
N MET A 114 -4.52 -0.57 6.88
CA MET A 114 -3.90 -0.57 5.55
C MET A 114 -4.74 0.20 4.53
N PHE A 115 -6.06 0.13 4.63
CA PHE A 115 -7.02 0.82 3.76
C PHE A 115 -6.79 2.35 3.71
N GLN A 116 -6.44 2.94 4.85
CA GLN A 116 -6.19 4.39 4.93
C GLN A 116 -5.00 4.86 4.06
N TYR A 117 -4.08 3.96 3.72
CA TYR A 117 -2.91 4.25 2.87
C TYR A 117 -3.18 4.01 1.39
N GLN A 118 -4.29 3.36 1.03
CA GLN A 118 -4.63 3.03 -0.36
C GLN A 118 -4.69 4.29 -1.24
N GLY A 119 -5.18 5.40 -0.67
CA GLY A 119 -5.18 6.77 -1.24
C GLY A 119 -3.84 7.30 -1.75
N ARG A 120 -2.73 6.64 -1.40
CA ARG A 120 -1.36 7.08 -1.71
C ARG A 120 -0.66 6.22 -2.76
N PHE A 121 -1.18 5.04 -3.07
CA PHE A 121 -0.67 4.28 -4.20
C PHE A 121 -1.06 4.96 -5.51
N PRO A 122 -0.20 4.90 -6.55
CA PRO A 122 -0.58 5.29 -7.89
C PRO A 122 -1.90 4.65 -8.30
N ASP A 123 -2.76 5.39 -9.02
CA ASP A 123 -4.08 4.90 -9.46
C ASP A 123 -3.98 3.55 -10.18
N LYS A 124 -2.87 3.29 -10.89
CA LYS A 124 -2.59 2.00 -11.56
C LYS A 124 -2.55 0.78 -10.64
N LEU A 125 -2.28 0.96 -9.35
CA LEU A 125 -2.28 -0.13 -8.36
C LEU A 125 -3.65 -0.30 -7.68
N TRP A 126 -4.62 0.55 -8.01
CA TRP A 126 -5.98 0.35 -7.51
C TRP A 126 -6.62 -0.83 -8.22
N PRO A 127 -7.47 -1.59 -7.52
CA PRO A 127 -8.42 -2.46 -8.20
C PRO A 127 -9.21 -1.62 -9.21
N HIS A 128 -9.03 -1.91 -10.50
CA HIS A 128 -9.68 -1.17 -11.59
C HIS A 128 -11.03 -1.76 -11.90
N GLY A 129 -11.96 -0.89 -12.25
CA GLY A 129 -13.30 -1.24 -12.69
C GLY A 129 -14.12 0.04 -12.89
N PRO A 130 -15.27 -0.04 -13.57
CA PRO A 130 -16.18 1.10 -13.64
C PRO A 130 -16.56 1.58 -12.23
N ASN A 131 -16.43 2.87 -11.96
CA ASN A 131 -16.90 3.44 -10.70
C ASN A 131 -18.44 3.49 -10.74
N ILE A 132 -19.08 2.55 -10.08
CA ILE A 132 -20.55 2.42 -10.06
C ILE A 132 -21.21 3.65 -9.42
N LEU A 133 -20.52 4.32 -8.50
CA LEU A 133 -20.99 5.50 -7.79
C LEU A 133 -20.40 6.80 -8.36
N GLU A 134 -19.89 6.76 -9.59
CA GLU A 134 -19.45 7.96 -10.28
C GLU A 134 -20.57 9.00 -10.30
N ASN A 135 -20.22 10.23 -9.93
CA ASN A 135 -21.13 11.38 -9.89
C ASN A 135 -22.30 11.28 -8.89
N ALA A 136 -22.38 10.23 -8.05
CA ALA A 136 -23.49 10.05 -7.10
C ALA A 136 -23.57 11.17 -6.03
N PHE A 137 -22.45 11.83 -5.76
CA PHE A 137 -22.35 12.95 -4.82
C PHE A 137 -22.36 14.33 -5.47
N GLU A 138 -22.47 14.43 -6.81
CA GLU A 138 -22.59 15.72 -7.49
C GLU A 138 -23.88 16.43 -7.10
N LYS A 139 -23.82 17.75 -6.90
CA LYS A 139 -24.97 18.53 -6.45
C LYS A 139 -26.18 18.35 -7.37
N ASP A 140 -25.96 18.39 -8.67
CA ASP A 140 -27.03 18.40 -9.67
C ASP A 140 -27.54 17.00 -10.04
N ASN A 141 -26.79 15.95 -9.69
CA ASN A 141 -27.22 14.56 -9.90
C ASN A 141 -28.15 14.08 -8.79
N THR A 142 -29.47 14.14 -9.02
CA THR A 142 -30.49 13.72 -8.06
C THR A 142 -31.00 12.29 -8.31
N THR A 143 -30.55 11.63 -9.38
CA THR A 143 -31.06 10.32 -9.81
C THR A 143 -30.77 9.27 -8.75
N GLY A 144 -31.82 8.61 -8.24
CA GLY A 144 -31.69 7.56 -7.23
C GLY A 144 -31.18 8.04 -5.86
N ARG A 145 -31.06 9.36 -5.64
CA ARG A 145 -30.57 9.94 -4.38
C ARG A 145 -31.71 10.41 -3.49
N THR A 146 -31.73 9.95 -2.25
CA THR A 146 -32.65 10.43 -1.21
C THR A 146 -31.86 11.06 -0.08
N ILE A 147 -32.32 12.21 0.39
CA ILE A 147 -31.65 13.00 1.42
C ILE A 147 -32.58 13.14 2.60
N ASN A 148 -32.06 12.94 3.80
CA ASN A 148 -32.80 13.10 5.04
C ASN A 148 -31.93 13.86 6.06
N GLY A 149 -32.54 14.75 6.82
CA GLY A 149 -31.84 15.66 7.71
C GLY A 149 -31.16 16.81 6.96
N ASN A 150 -30.20 17.46 7.61
CA ASN A 150 -29.56 18.67 7.10
C ASN A 150 -28.26 18.33 6.35
N VAL A 151 -28.30 18.49 5.03
CA VAL A 151 -27.17 18.24 4.12
C VAL A 151 -26.92 19.51 3.30
N THR A 152 -25.70 20.01 3.34
CA THR A 152 -25.26 21.17 2.54
C THR A 152 -24.19 20.75 1.53
N TRP A 153 -24.02 21.51 0.46
CA TRP A 153 -22.94 21.28 -0.52
C TRP A 153 -21.99 22.44 -0.40
N GLU A 154 -20.74 22.13 -0.06
CA GLU A 154 -19.72 23.13 0.20
C GLU A 154 -18.49 22.86 -0.66
N GLU A 155 -17.84 23.92 -1.11
CA GLU A 155 -16.52 23.80 -1.71
C GLU A 155 -15.50 23.41 -0.63
N ILE A 156 -14.88 22.25 -0.80
CA ILE A 156 -13.93 21.68 0.14
C ILE A 156 -12.61 21.40 -0.58
N GLU A 157 -11.53 21.92 -0.01
CA GLU A 157 -10.17 21.49 -0.35
C GLU A 157 -9.89 20.11 0.24
N TYR A 158 -9.70 19.11 -0.63
CA TYR A 158 -9.51 17.71 -0.22
C TYR A 158 -8.06 17.24 -0.39
N GLN A 159 -7.30 17.90 -1.27
CA GLN A 159 -5.86 17.80 -1.41
C GLN A 159 -5.29 19.21 -1.56
N PRO A 160 -4.02 19.45 -1.20
CA PRO A 160 -3.40 20.76 -1.40
C PRO A 160 -3.59 21.28 -2.84
N GLY A 161 -4.28 22.40 -2.97
CA GLY A 161 -4.58 23.03 -4.26
C GLY A 161 -5.73 22.41 -5.07
N LYS A 162 -6.39 21.35 -4.57
CA LYS A 162 -7.56 20.74 -5.23
C LYS A 162 -8.82 20.90 -4.39
N LYS A 163 -9.81 21.53 -4.99
CA LYS A 163 -11.13 21.78 -4.39
C LYS A 163 -12.22 21.08 -5.19
N ALA A 164 -13.24 20.61 -4.49
CA ALA A 164 -14.46 20.09 -5.10
C ALA A 164 -15.68 20.41 -4.23
N VAL A 165 -16.85 20.53 -4.85
CA VAL A 165 -18.11 20.68 -4.14
C VAL A 165 -18.53 19.31 -3.59
N MET A 166 -18.60 19.18 -2.27
CA MET A 166 -18.89 17.92 -1.61
C MET A 166 -20.07 18.06 -0.63
N PRO A 167 -20.86 16.99 -0.43
CA PRO A 167 -21.91 17.00 0.58
C PRO A 167 -21.33 17.02 2.00
N VAL A 168 -21.93 17.83 2.85
CA VAL A 168 -21.62 17.97 4.28
C VAL A 168 -22.87 17.63 5.07
N LEU A 169 -22.77 16.57 5.88
CA LEU A 169 -23.84 16.15 6.78
C LEU A 169 -23.71 16.93 8.10
N VAL A 170 -24.76 17.63 8.51
CA VAL A 170 -24.73 18.50 9.70
C VAL A 170 -25.85 18.10 10.66
N ASN A 171 -25.47 17.72 11.89
CA ASN A 171 -26.41 17.54 13.00
C ASN A 171 -26.10 18.60 14.05
N LYS A 172 -27.05 19.49 14.34
CA LYS A 172 -26.94 20.54 15.37
C LYS A 172 -27.45 20.06 16.72
N VAL A 173 -28.42 19.14 16.72
CA VAL A 173 -29.06 18.59 17.93
C VAL A 173 -28.75 17.10 18.05
N GLY A 174 -28.68 16.59 19.29
CA GLY A 174 -28.20 15.22 19.59
C GLY A 174 -29.00 14.08 18.94
N ASP A 175 -30.29 14.30 18.65
CA ASP A 175 -31.17 13.30 18.05
C ASP A 175 -31.35 13.47 16.52
N GLU A 176 -30.66 14.44 15.92
CA GLU A 176 -30.70 14.62 14.46
C GLU A 176 -29.91 13.53 13.73
N ASN A 177 -30.39 13.16 12.54
CA ASN A 177 -29.75 12.17 11.68
C ASN A 177 -29.73 12.65 10.23
N ALA A 178 -28.65 13.33 9.83
CA ALA A 178 -28.37 13.65 8.45
C ALA A 178 -27.80 12.42 7.71
N ARG A 179 -28.42 12.04 6.60
CA ARG A 179 -27.99 10.93 5.74
C ARG A 179 -28.28 11.18 4.27
N ILE A 180 -27.41 10.64 3.43
CA ILE A 180 -27.62 10.51 1.98
C ILE A 180 -27.77 9.02 1.68
N ARG A 181 -28.83 8.66 0.99
CA ARG A 181 -29.08 7.32 0.46
C ARG A 181 -28.96 7.37 -1.05
N ILE A 182 -28.18 6.45 -1.62
CA ILE A 182 -28.01 6.33 -3.07
C ILE A 182 -28.53 4.94 -3.46
N LYS A 183 -29.49 4.91 -4.37
CA LYS A 183 -29.99 3.69 -5.00
C LYS A 183 -29.05 3.34 -6.14
N ILE A 184 -28.41 2.18 -6.05
CA ILE A 184 -27.53 1.68 -7.10
C ILE A 184 -28.37 0.77 -8.01
N PRO A 185 -28.49 1.06 -9.31
CA PRO A 185 -29.20 0.16 -10.22
C PRO A 185 -28.40 -1.12 -10.43
N MET A 186 -29.09 -2.25 -10.59
CA MET A 186 -28.44 -3.53 -10.91
C MET A 186 -28.01 -3.61 -12.37
N THR A 187 -28.68 -2.85 -13.25
CA THR A 187 -28.41 -2.77 -14.68
C THR A 187 -28.16 -1.33 -15.12
N ARG A 188 -27.23 -1.12 -16.05
CA ARG A 188 -26.97 0.18 -16.70
C ARG A 188 -26.79 -0.06 -18.18
N ASP A 189 -27.52 0.70 -18.98
CA ASP A 189 -27.48 0.62 -20.45
C ASP A 189 -27.73 -0.80 -21.02
N GLY A 190 -28.49 -1.62 -20.29
CA GLY A 190 -28.84 -2.99 -20.67
C GLY A 190 -27.84 -4.06 -20.21
N GLU A 191 -26.76 -3.69 -19.54
CA GLU A 191 -25.76 -4.62 -18.99
C GLU A 191 -25.90 -4.73 -17.46
N ASP A 192 -25.67 -5.93 -16.93
CA ASP A 192 -25.61 -6.18 -15.47
C ASP A 192 -24.34 -5.55 -14.89
N ILE A 193 -24.51 -4.60 -13.96
CA ILE A 193 -23.39 -3.93 -13.28
C ILE A 193 -22.83 -4.81 -12.16
N PHE A 194 -23.69 -5.65 -11.56
CA PHE A 194 -23.33 -6.54 -10.48
C PHE A 194 -23.31 -7.98 -10.94
N SER A 195 -22.10 -8.54 -11.10
CA SER A 195 -21.93 -9.99 -11.23
C SER A 195 -21.88 -10.63 -9.85
N ILE A 196 -22.75 -11.62 -9.60
CA ILE A 196 -22.91 -12.33 -8.31
C ILE A 196 -21.60 -12.98 -7.81
N LYS A 197 -20.59 -13.13 -8.66
CA LYS A 197 -19.30 -13.78 -8.34
C LYS A 197 -18.11 -12.83 -8.29
N GLU A 198 -18.29 -11.54 -8.54
CA GLU A 198 -17.20 -10.57 -8.57
C GLU A 198 -17.06 -9.82 -7.24
N PRO A 199 -15.84 -9.69 -6.69
CA PRO A 199 -15.62 -8.90 -5.49
C PRO A 199 -15.69 -7.39 -5.83
N PHE A 200 -16.51 -6.65 -5.10
CA PHE A 200 -16.60 -5.19 -5.21
C PHE A 200 -15.81 -4.50 -4.08
N LEU A 201 -15.05 -3.47 -4.44
CA LEU A 201 -14.40 -2.57 -3.48
C LEU A 201 -15.35 -1.43 -3.12
N PHE A 202 -15.78 -1.37 -1.86
CA PHE A 202 -16.41 -0.17 -1.32
C PHE A 202 -15.32 0.75 -0.76
N SER A 203 -15.28 2.02 -1.17
CA SER A 203 -14.34 3.00 -0.63
C SER A 203 -15.00 4.37 -0.55
N LEU A 204 -14.97 4.96 0.63
CA LEU A 204 -15.49 6.29 0.90
C LEU A 204 -14.41 7.16 1.56
N CYS A 205 -14.18 8.35 1.00
CA CYS A 205 -13.42 9.38 1.67
C CYS A 205 -14.34 10.22 2.53
N VAL A 206 -14.12 10.19 3.84
CA VAL A 206 -14.84 11.02 4.82
C VAL A 206 -13.85 11.94 5.52
N ARG A 207 -14.29 13.13 5.91
CA ARG A 207 -13.52 14.00 6.80
C ARG A 207 -14.23 14.12 8.14
N PRO A 208 -13.93 13.23 9.11
CA PRO A 208 -14.44 13.37 10.45
C PRO A 208 -13.68 14.51 11.16
N GLY A 209 -14.41 15.39 11.83
CA GLY A 209 -13.93 16.69 12.28
C GLY A 209 -12.71 16.74 13.19
N LYS A 210 -11.75 17.62 12.83
CA LYS A 210 -10.88 18.39 13.75
C LYS A 210 -10.72 19.87 13.39
N SER A 211 -11.36 20.33 12.30
CA SER A 211 -11.44 21.76 11.96
C SER A 211 -12.66 22.37 12.68
N PRO A 212 -12.61 23.62 13.16
CA PRO A 212 -13.73 24.25 13.89
C PRO A 212 -15.08 24.15 13.17
N LYS A 213 -15.05 24.08 11.83
CA LYS A 213 -16.26 23.98 11.00
C LYS A 213 -16.86 22.57 10.93
N PHE A 214 -16.05 21.53 11.13
CA PHE A 214 -16.45 20.12 10.95
C PHE A 214 -16.35 19.30 12.23
N GLU A 215 -16.07 19.93 13.37
CA GLU A 215 -15.80 19.29 14.65
C GLU A 215 -16.87 18.26 15.02
N MET A 216 -16.42 17.05 15.33
CA MET A 216 -17.29 15.99 15.82
C MET A 216 -17.19 15.94 17.33
N ASN A 217 -18.33 16.00 18.01
CA ASN A 217 -18.36 15.77 19.45
C ASN A 217 -18.11 14.27 19.74
N ALA A 218 -17.74 13.93 20.98
CA ALA A 218 -17.41 12.55 21.37
C ALA A 218 -18.58 11.55 21.23
N LYS A 219 -19.81 12.05 21.10
CA LYS A 219 -21.03 11.23 20.93
C LYS A 219 -21.45 11.09 19.46
N SER A 220 -20.88 11.89 18.56
CA SER A 220 -21.19 11.86 17.13
C SER A 220 -20.66 10.58 16.50
N LYS A 221 -21.47 9.96 15.65
CA LYS A 221 -21.14 8.73 14.95
C LYS A 221 -21.41 8.91 13.47
N TYR A 222 -20.58 8.31 12.63
CA TYR A 222 -20.79 8.19 11.20
C TYR A 222 -20.72 6.72 10.81
N TYR A 223 -21.55 6.35 9.84
CA TYR A 223 -21.71 4.97 9.43
C TYR A 223 -22.13 4.88 7.98
N CYS A 224 -21.82 3.74 7.36
CA CYS A 224 -22.35 3.35 6.06
C CYS A 224 -22.98 1.97 6.19
N ARG A 225 -24.13 1.81 5.52
CA ARG A 225 -24.91 0.59 5.51
C ARG A 225 -25.42 0.33 4.09
N ILE A 226 -25.37 -0.92 3.66
CA ILE A 226 -25.99 -1.38 2.42
C ILE A 226 -27.33 -2.01 2.77
N PHE A 227 -28.34 -1.72 1.96
CA PHE A 227 -29.68 -2.29 2.07
C PHE A 227 -29.93 -3.13 0.80
N PRO A 228 -30.00 -4.46 0.90
CA PRO A 228 -30.41 -5.29 -0.23
C PRO A 228 -31.91 -5.09 -0.49
N ASP A 229 -32.27 -4.87 -1.76
CA ASP A 229 -33.63 -4.84 -2.35
C ASP A 229 -34.77 -4.46 -1.41
N ASP A 230 -34.89 -3.17 -1.10
CA ASP A 230 -35.93 -2.55 -0.25
C ASP A 230 -36.15 -3.23 1.13
N SER A 231 -35.23 -4.12 1.55
CA SER A 231 -35.33 -4.78 2.84
C SER A 231 -35.06 -3.80 3.97
N GLN A 232 -35.73 -4.01 5.10
CA GLN A 232 -35.45 -3.26 6.33
C GLN A 232 -34.13 -3.68 6.98
N THR A 233 -33.55 -4.80 6.55
CA THR A 233 -32.32 -5.35 7.08
C THR A 233 -31.13 -4.69 6.41
N SER A 234 -30.23 -4.11 7.21
CA SER A 234 -29.06 -3.42 6.71
C SER A 234 -27.78 -4.18 7.03
N VAL A 235 -26.85 -4.26 6.08
CA VAL A 235 -25.49 -4.74 6.31
C VAL A 235 -24.60 -3.54 6.64
N PRO A 236 -24.03 -3.44 7.86
CA PRO A 236 -23.08 -2.38 8.17
C PRO A 236 -21.76 -2.60 7.43
N ILE A 237 -21.29 -1.58 6.73
CA ILE A 237 -19.97 -1.58 6.09
C ILE A 237 -18.94 -1.04 7.07
N PHE A 238 -19.22 0.14 7.64
CA PHE A 238 -18.43 0.69 8.72
C PHE A 238 -19.32 1.46 9.70
N HIS A 239 -18.84 1.59 10.94
CA HIS A 239 -19.44 2.39 11.98
C HIS A 239 -18.34 2.91 12.90
N SER A 240 -18.21 4.23 13.00
CA SER A 240 -17.13 4.87 13.76
C SER A 240 -17.60 6.16 14.42
N SER A 241 -16.90 6.56 15.47
CA SER A 241 -17.06 7.83 16.20
C SER A 241 -15.74 8.60 16.29
N ALA A 242 -14.69 8.12 15.62
CA ALA A 242 -13.37 8.71 15.70
C ALA A 242 -13.26 9.98 14.84
N SER A 243 -12.68 11.04 15.41
CA SER A 243 -12.30 12.25 14.65
C SER A 243 -11.16 11.95 13.67
N GLY A 244 -11.15 12.66 12.55
CA GLY A 244 -10.06 12.59 11.57
C GLY A 244 -8.74 13.03 12.22
N LYS A 245 -7.65 12.33 11.90
CA LYS A 245 -6.33 12.67 12.41
C LYS A 245 -5.54 13.37 11.32
N TYR A 246 -5.06 14.58 11.62
CA TYR A 246 -3.98 15.17 10.85
C TYR A 246 -2.73 14.32 11.06
N THR A 247 -2.20 13.76 9.99
CA THR A 247 -0.90 13.08 9.99
C THR A 247 -0.10 13.60 8.81
N PHE A 248 1.21 13.36 8.80
CA PHE A 248 2.04 13.64 7.62
C PHE A 248 1.48 12.97 6.34
N ILE A 249 0.77 11.85 6.51
CA ILE A 249 0.15 11.10 5.41
C ILE A 249 -1.31 11.53 5.15
N GLN A 250 -1.94 12.30 6.04
CA GLN A 250 -3.34 12.76 5.93
C GLN A 250 -3.43 14.25 6.31
N GLU A 251 -2.86 15.10 5.46
CA GLU A 251 -2.76 16.56 5.71
C GLU A 251 -4.12 17.27 5.72
N SER A 252 -5.11 16.76 4.97
CA SER A 252 -6.46 17.34 4.88
C SER A 252 -7.47 16.70 5.85
N ALA A 253 -7.00 15.83 6.77
CA ALA A 253 -7.81 15.05 7.72
C ALA A 253 -8.91 14.18 7.10
N PHE A 254 -8.87 13.95 5.78
CA PHE A 254 -9.70 12.95 5.13
C PHE A 254 -9.19 11.56 5.48
N ALA A 255 -10.08 10.74 6.03
CA ALA A 255 -9.90 9.31 6.25
C ALA A 255 -10.60 8.56 5.11
N ARG A 256 -9.87 7.64 4.47
CA ARG A 256 -10.45 6.70 3.52
C ARG A 256 -10.87 5.45 4.27
N ILE A 257 -12.11 5.00 4.05
CA ILE A 257 -12.76 3.91 4.78
C ILE A 257 -13.44 3.00 3.75
N GLY A 258 -13.40 1.70 3.96
CA GLY A 258 -14.00 0.68 3.10
C GLY A 258 -14.12 -0.65 3.80
#